data_AF-A0A9D5AEB8-F1
#
_entry.id   AF-A0A9D5AEB8-F1
#
_cell.length_a   1.000
_cell.length_b   1.000
_cell.length_c   1.000
_cell.angle_alpha   90.00
_cell.angle_beta   90.00
_cell.angle_gamma   90.00
#
_symmetry.space_group_name_H-M   'P 1'
#
loop_
_entity.id
_entity.type
_entity.pdbx_description
1 polymer ?
#
loop_
_entity_poly.entity_id
_entity_poly.type
_entity_poly.pdbx_seq_one_letter_code
_entity_poly.pdbx_strand_id
1 'polypeptide(L)'
;MIVLAEPDPSDMVRAIQRAITMLPKIDPQVMHNRMRELYSWHDVAKRTEIVYDRALKCSDQNLLERLSRYLSCGAWAGKIFCLVMIFNFLLWHLLELWQMKLRRRPMLFFRATAMDWRDVAENTTMQKITIVVILIIFHRKKMLT
;
A
#
# COMPACT_ATOMS: atom_id res chain seq x y z
N MET A 1 26.11 -10.52 -9.94
CA MET A 1 26.16 -10.12 -11.34
C MET A 1 24.71 -10.01 -11.75
N ILE A 2 24.33 -9.06 -12.58
CA ILE A 2 22.93 -8.92 -12.99
C ILE A 2 22.86 -9.32 -14.46
N VAL A 3 22.09 -10.38 -14.75
CA VAL A 3 21.76 -10.79 -16.12
C VAL A 3 20.31 -10.44 -16.34
N LEU A 4 20.04 -9.50 -17.24
CA LEU A 4 18.69 -9.08 -17.60
C LEU A 4 18.13 -10.03 -18.66
N ALA A 5 16.83 -10.29 -18.58
CA ALA A 5 16.09 -11.12 -19.52
C ALA A 5 14.76 -10.44 -19.85
N GLU A 6 14.25 -10.69 -21.06
CA GLU A 6 12.87 -10.36 -21.37
C GLU A 6 11.93 -11.21 -20.49
N PRO A 7 10.69 -10.73 -20.20
CA PRO A 7 9.73 -11.43 -19.35
C PRO A 7 9.07 -12.62 -20.07
N ASP A 8 9.88 -13.43 -20.77
CA ASP A 8 9.48 -14.68 -21.41
C ASP A 8 10.06 -15.88 -20.62
N PRO A 9 9.28 -16.95 -20.37
CA PRO A 9 9.74 -18.10 -19.60
C PRO A 9 11.04 -18.73 -20.12
N SER A 10 11.21 -18.83 -21.43
CA SER A 10 12.39 -19.45 -22.04
C SER A 10 13.63 -18.58 -21.86
N ASP A 11 13.47 -17.26 -21.95
CA ASP A 11 14.56 -16.30 -21.76
C ASP A 11 15.01 -16.17 -20.32
N MET A 12 14.09 -16.24 -19.36
CA MET A 12 14.41 -16.29 -17.94
C MET A 12 15.26 -17.53 -17.59
N VAL A 13 14.87 -18.71 -18.08
CA VAL A 13 15.64 -19.95 -17.86
C VAL A 13 17.04 -19.84 -18.46
N ARG A 14 17.14 -19.31 -19.69
CA ARG A 14 18.42 -19.08 -20.37
C ARG A 14 19.32 -18.07 -19.65
N ALA A 15 18.74 -17.02 -19.08
CA ALA A 15 19.48 -16.03 -18.31
C ALA A 15 19.99 -16.59 -16.97
N ILE A 16 19.16 -17.40 -16.28
CA ILE A 16 19.56 -18.08 -15.05
C ILE A 16 20.69 -19.08 -15.33
N GLN A 17 20.58 -19.88 -16.39
CA GLN A 17 21.63 -20.82 -16.78
C GLN A 17 22.97 -20.11 -17.06
N ARG A 18 22.91 -18.95 -17.73
CA ARG A 18 24.09 -18.08 -17.93
C ARG A 18 24.62 -17.54 -16.60
N ALA A 19 23.75 -17.18 -15.66
CA ALA A 19 24.19 -16.69 -14.35
C ALA A 19 24.92 -17.78 -13.53
N ILE A 20 24.41 -19.01 -13.55
CA ILE A 20 25.01 -20.15 -12.83
C ILE A 20 26.39 -20.49 -13.38
N THR A 21 26.56 -20.51 -14.70
CA THR A 21 27.87 -20.83 -15.32
C THR A 21 28.94 -19.77 -15.04
N MET A 22 28.54 -18.52 -14.81
CA MET A 22 29.46 -17.42 -14.48
C MET A 22 29.78 -17.31 -12.98
N LEU A 23 28.94 -17.87 -12.11
CA LEU A 23 29.05 -17.76 -10.65
C LEU A 23 30.42 -18.19 -10.07
N PRO A 24 31.08 -19.28 -10.51
CA PRO A 24 32.34 -19.73 -9.91
C PRO A 24 33.52 -18.78 -10.13
N LYS A 25 33.41 -17.84 -11.07
CA LYS A 25 34.49 -16.93 -11.46
C LYS A 25 34.48 -15.61 -10.68
N ILE A 26 33.48 -15.40 -9.83
CA ILE A 26 33.19 -14.10 -9.23
C ILE A 26 33.41 -14.17 -7.72
N ASP A 27 34.13 -13.18 -7.18
CA ASP A 27 34.24 -12.99 -5.74
C ASP A 27 32.91 -12.50 -5.13
N PRO A 28 32.32 -13.21 -4.15
CA PRO A 28 31.07 -12.83 -3.51
C PRO A 28 31.14 -11.46 -2.82
N GLN A 29 32.29 -11.08 -2.25
CA GLN A 29 32.41 -9.87 -1.44
C GLN A 29 32.39 -8.61 -2.30
N VAL A 30 33.11 -8.61 -3.42
CA VAL A 30 33.03 -7.55 -4.44
C VAL A 30 31.60 -7.42 -4.97
N MET A 31 30.89 -8.54 -5.15
CA MET A 31 29.51 -8.51 -5.62
C MET A 31 28.56 -7.88 -4.59
N HIS A 32 28.70 -8.25 -3.32
CA HIS A 32 27.90 -7.70 -2.22
C HIS A 32 28.10 -6.19 -2.08
N ASN A 33 29.35 -5.71 -2.15
CA ASN A 33 29.66 -4.28 -2.06
C ASN A 33 28.99 -3.48 -3.17
N ARG A 34 28.98 -3.99 -4.41
CA ARG A 34 28.28 -3.36 -5.54
C ARG A 34 26.76 -3.34 -5.35
N MET A 35 26.16 -4.42 -4.83
CA MET A 35 24.73 -4.47 -4.58
C MET A 35 24.28 -3.49 -3.49
N ARG A 36 25.13 -3.28 -2.47
CA ARG A 36 24.89 -2.32 -1.39
C ARG A 36 24.79 -0.88 -1.89
N GLU A 37 25.53 -0.53 -2.94
CA GLU A 37 25.50 0.81 -3.55
C GLU A 37 24.28 1.05 -4.44
N LEU A 38 23.66 0.00 -4.99
CA LEU A 38 22.51 0.11 -5.88
C LEU A 38 21.19 0.37 -5.14
N TYR A 39 21.07 -0.11 -3.89
CA TYR A 39 19.83 -0.02 -3.12
C TYR A 39 20.09 0.31 -1.65
N SER A 40 19.57 1.46 -1.21
CA SER A 40 19.61 1.92 0.18
C SER A 40 18.20 2.31 0.64
N TRP A 41 17.75 1.72 1.74
CA TRP A 41 16.46 2.07 2.35
C TRP A 41 16.38 3.54 2.77
N HIS A 42 17.51 4.14 3.16
CA HIS A 42 17.57 5.57 3.50
C HIS A 42 17.26 6.44 2.27
N ASP A 43 17.78 6.07 1.08
CA ASP A 43 17.49 6.80 -0.15
C ASP A 43 16.05 6.61 -0.61
N VAL A 44 15.50 5.39 -0.46
CA VAL A 44 14.09 5.10 -0.77
C VAL A 44 13.18 5.92 0.14
N ALA A 45 13.46 5.98 1.45
CA ALA A 45 12.68 6.77 2.40
C ALA A 45 12.71 8.26 2.04
N LYS A 46 13.91 8.82 1.79
CA LYS A 46 14.07 10.23 1.42
C LYS A 46 13.34 10.58 0.11
N ARG A 47 13.42 9.73 -0.91
CA ARG A 47 12.68 9.94 -2.17
C ARG A 47 11.17 9.85 -1.97
N THR A 48 10.73 8.95 -1.11
CA THR A 48 9.31 8.77 -0.78
C THR A 48 8.78 9.99 -0.02
N GLU A 49 9.52 10.50 0.97
CA GLU A 49 9.19 11.73 1.69
C GLU A 49 8.98 12.91 0.74
N ILE A 50 9.88 13.11 -0.24
CA ILE A 50 9.74 14.17 -1.24
C ILE A 50 8.44 14.02 -2.06
N VAL A 51 8.04 12.80 -2.41
CA VAL A 51 6.79 12.54 -3.12
C VAL A 51 5.59 12.87 -2.25
N TYR A 52 5.61 12.49 -0.98
CA TYR A 52 4.55 12.83 -0.03
C TYR A 52 4.44 14.33 0.21
N ASP A 53 5.57 15.02 0.41
CA ASP A 53 5.60 16.48 0.54
C ASP A 53 4.99 17.19 -0.67
N ARG A 54 5.28 16.68 -1.87
CA ARG A 54 4.68 17.20 -3.11
C ARG A 54 3.19 16.90 -3.17
N ALA A 55 2.77 15.68 -2.84
CA ALA A 55 1.38 15.27 -2.85
C ALA A 55 0.53 16.07 -1.83
N LEU A 56 1.09 16.38 -0.64
CA LEU A 56 0.45 17.21 0.38
C LEU A 56 0.35 18.68 -0.02
N LYS A 57 1.34 19.19 -0.79
CA LYS A 57 1.32 20.56 -1.32
C LYS A 57 0.37 20.71 -2.51
N CYS A 58 0.10 19.63 -3.24
CA CYS A 58 -0.99 19.63 -4.21
C CYS A 58 -2.31 19.80 -3.45
N SER A 59 -3.01 20.92 -3.66
CA SER A 59 -4.39 21.06 -3.17
C SER A 59 -5.20 19.88 -3.71
N ASP A 60 -6.00 19.24 -2.85
CA ASP A 60 -6.95 18.21 -3.27
C ASP A 60 -7.64 18.69 -4.55
N GLN A 61 -7.38 18.02 -5.69
CA GLN A 61 -8.05 18.40 -6.92
C GLN A 61 -9.53 18.35 -6.62
N ASN A 62 -10.21 19.50 -6.78
CA ASN A 62 -11.62 19.66 -6.46
C ASN A 62 -12.35 18.42 -6.93
N LEU A 63 -13.15 17.79 -6.06
CA LEU A 63 -13.88 16.56 -6.40
C LEU A 63 -14.62 16.69 -7.73
N LEU A 64 -15.07 17.91 -8.06
CA LEU A 64 -15.67 18.29 -9.34
C LEU A 64 -14.73 18.16 -10.55
N GLU A 65 -13.46 18.52 -10.43
CA GLU A 65 -12.47 18.38 -11.50
C GLU A 65 -12.15 16.91 -11.77
N ARG A 66 -12.07 16.09 -10.71
CA ARG A 66 -11.94 14.63 -10.83
C ARG A 66 -13.21 14.03 -11.44
N LEU A 67 -14.40 14.44 -10.98
CA LEU A 67 -15.69 13.96 -11.49
C LEU A 67 -15.87 14.29 -12.98
N SER A 68 -15.47 15.49 -13.41
CA SER A 68 -15.52 15.92 -14.82
C SER A 68 -14.69 15.01 -15.72
N ARG A 69 -13.48 14.61 -15.29
CA ARG A 69 -12.65 13.65 -16.02
C ARG A 69 -13.27 12.25 -16.10
N TYR A 70 -13.95 11.80 -15.05
CA TYR A 70 -14.68 10.51 -15.08
C TYR A 70 -15.94 10.55 -15.93
N LEU A 71 -16.68 11.67 -15.93
CA LEU A 71 -17.85 11.90 -16.78
C LEU A 71 -17.46 11.97 -18.26
N SER A 72 -16.24 12.43 -18.55
CA SER A 72 -15.68 12.45 -19.91
C SER A 72 -15.35 11.04 -20.44
N CYS A 73 -15.28 10.04 -19.56
CA CYS A 73 -15.07 8.63 -19.90
C CYS A 73 -16.42 7.95 -20.21
N GLY A 74 -17.06 8.35 -21.31
CA GLY A 74 -18.21 7.65 -21.91
C GLY A 74 -19.56 7.84 -21.20
N ALA A 75 -20.63 7.98 -22.00
CA ALA A 75 -21.99 8.28 -21.53
C ALA A 75 -22.59 7.26 -20.54
N TRP A 76 -22.05 6.04 -20.49
CA TRP A 76 -22.51 4.95 -19.62
C TRP A 76 -21.58 4.71 -18.41
N ALA A 77 -20.26 4.67 -18.60
CA ALA A 77 -19.32 4.41 -17.50
C ALA A 77 -19.30 5.56 -16.48
N GLY A 78 -19.45 6.81 -16.93
CA GLY A 78 -19.61 7.96 -16.03
C GLY A 78 -20.85 7.85 -15.13
N LYS A 79 -22.00 7.39 -15.67
CA LYS A 79 -23.24 7.22 -14.89
C LYS A 79 -23.11 6.16 -13.80
N ILE A 80 -22.49 5.02 -14.12
CA ILE A 80 -22.23 3.95 -13.14
C ILE A 80 -21.27 4.46 -12.06
N PHE A 81 -20.21 5.17 -12.44
CA PHE A 81 -19.25 5.71 -11.48
C PHE A 81 -19.89 6.73 -10.53
N CYS A 82 -20.73 7.64 -11.04
CA CYS A 82 -21.49 8.58 -10.21
C CYS A 82 -22.42 7.85 -9.21
N LEU A 83 -23.14 6.81 -9.66
CA LEU A 83 -24.00 6.01 -8.78
C LEU A 83 -23.19 5.33 -7.67
N VAL A 84 -22.04 4.75 -7.98
CA VAL A 84 -21.15 4.13 -6.98
C VAL A 84 -20.62 5.17 -6.00
N MET A 85 -20.26 6.36 -6.46
CA MET A 85 -19.78 7.45 -5.59
C MET A 85 -20.86 7.91 -4.60
N ILE A 86 -22.10 8.10 -5.08
CA ILE A 86 -23.25 8.47 -4.25
C ILE A 86 -23.54 7.36 -3.23
N PHE A 87 -23.53 6.10 -3.66
CA PHE A 87 -23.75 4.96 -2.77
C PHE A 87 -22.68 4.86 -1.68
N ASN A 88 -21.41 5.06 -2.03
CA ASN A 88 -20.31 5.07 -1.06
C ASN A 88 -20.45 6.21 -0.04
N PHE A 89 -20.86 7.41 -0.48
CA PHE A 89 -21.13 8.54 0.41
C PHE A 89 -22.30 8.25 1.36
N LEU A 90 -23.38 7.68 0.83
CA LEU A 90 -24.54 7.28 1.62
C LEU A 90 -24.19 6.22 2.67
N LEU A 91 -23.37 5.23 2.29
CA LEU A 91 -22.87 4.21 3.22
C LEU A 91 -21.99 4.80 4.32
N TRP A 92 -21.09 5.74 4.00
CA TRP A 92 -20.29 6.43 5.01
C TRP A 92 -21.22 7.17 5.98
N HIS A 93 -22.16 7.99 5.48
CA HIS A 93 -23.07 8.73 6.35
C HIS A 93 -23.93 7.79 7.22
N LEU A 94 -24.40 6.66 6.66
CA LEU A 94 -25.12 5.65 7.41
C LEU A 94 -24.25 5.02 8.50
N LEU A 95 -22.99 4.70 8.21
CA LEU A 95 -22.03 4.18 9.17
C LEU A 95 -21.73 5.18 10.29
N GLU A 96 -21.63 6.47 9.98
CA GLU A 96 -21.42 7.53 10.96
C GLU A 96 -22.65 7.69 11.89
N LEU A 97 -23.86 7.62 11.34
CA LEU A 97 -25.10 7.60 12.11
C LEU A 97 -25.23 6.34 12.98
N TRP A 98 -24.80 5.18 12.46
CA TRP A 98 -24.73 3.94 13.25
C TRP A 98 -23.69 4.01 14.36
N GLN A 99 -22.52 4.61 14.08
CA GLN A 99 -21.47 4.83 15.07
C GLN A 99 -21.91 5.82 16.17
N MET A 100 -22.69 6.85 15.83
CA MET A 100 -23.33 7.73 16.82
C MET A 100 -24.32 6.95 17.70
N LYS A 101 -25.16 6.08 17.10
CA LYS A 101 -26.20 5.33 17.84
C LYS A 101 -25.61 4.24 18.76
N LEU A 102 -24.43 3.72 18.45
CA LEU A 102 -23.72 2.71 19.27
C LEU A 102 -22.79 3.32 20.35
N ARG A 103 -22.67 4.66 20.44
CA ARG A 103 -21.72 5.34 21.34
C ARG A 103 -22.26 5.56 22.76
N ARG A 104 -22.69 4.49 23.43
CA ARG A 104 -22.80 4.43 24.90
C ARG A 104 -21.70 3.60 25.57
N ARG A 105 -20.59 3.34 24.85
CA ARG A 105 -19.28 2.98 25.43
C ARG A 105 -18.19 3.71 24.64
N PRO A 106 -17.18 4.32 25.29
CA PRO A 106 -16.14 5.08 24.60
C PRO A 106 -15.27 4.11 23.80
N MET A 107 -15.53 4.07 22.50
CA MET A 107 -14.68 3.40 21.52
C MET A 107 -13.49 4.34 21.24
N LEU A 108 -12.41 4.17 21.99
CA LEU A 108 -11.07 4.75 21.76
C LEU A 108 -10.45 4.22 20.45
N PHE A 109 -11.17 4.28 19.33
CA PHE A 109 -10.75 3.67 18.07
C PHE A 109 -10.42 4.68 16.97
N PHE A 110 -10.41 5.99 17.27
CA PHE A 110 -10.13 7.00 16.22
C PHE A 110 -9.10 8.07 16.59
N ARG A 111 -8.32 7.87 17.66
CA ARG A 111 -7.15 8.73 17.96
C ARG A 111 -5.81 8.01 17.77
N ALA A 112 -5.80 6.92 16.99
CA ALA A 112 -4.58 6.18 16.62
C ALA A 112 -4.07 6.53 15.21
N THR A 113 -4.63 7.54 14.55
CA THR A 113 -4.13 8.06 13.25
C THR A 113 -3.05 9.14 13.42
N ALA A 114 -2.47 9.25 14.61
CA ALA A 114 -1.25 10.02 14.88
C ALA A 114 -0.20 9.14 15.57
N MET A 115 -0.11 7.86 15.19
CA MET A 115 0.99 6.99 15.63
C MET A 115 2.05 6.99 14.52
N ASP A 116 3.22 7.55 14.82
CA ASP A 116 4.37 7.61 13.90
C ASP A 116 4.78 6.19 13.51
N TRP A 117 4.81 5.92 12.20
CA TRP A 117 5.12 4.60 11.64
C TRP A 117 6.56 4.16 11.94
N ARG A 118 7.43 5.08 12.39
CA ARG A 118 8.79 4.76 12.87
C ARG A 118 8.80 3.83 14.07
N ASP A 119 7.86 3.97 15.02
CA ASP A 119 7.87 3.19 16.27
C ASP A 119 7.38 1.74 16.10
N VAL A 120 6.60 1.46 15.04
CA VAL A 120 6.02 0.14 14.78
C VAL A 120 7.02 -0.81 14.09
N ALA A 121 7.96 -0.27 13.32
CA ALA A 121 8.95 -1.07 12.60
C ALA A 121 10.01 -1.69 13.52
N GLU A 122 10.24 -1.11 14.70
CA GLU A 122 11.37 -1.46 15.58
C GLU A 122 11.01 -2.49 16.67
N ASN A 123 9.71 -2.75 16.93
CA ASN A 123 9.29 -3.57 18.08
C ASN A 123 8.50 -4.84 17.70
N THR A 124 9.14 -6.00 17.80
CA THR A 124 8.61 -7.34 17.44
C THR A 124 7.40 -7.77 18.29
N THR A 125 7.19 -7.17 19.48
CA THR A 125 6.03 -7.44 20.33
C THR A 125 4.74 -6.81 19.78
N MET A 126 4.83 -5.66 19.11
CA MET A 126 3.68 -4.93 18.57
C MET A 126 3.13 -5.57 17.29
N GLN A 127 3.97 -6.25 16.50
CA GLN A 127 3.52 -7.05 15.35
C GLN A 127 2.63 -8.22 15.78
N LYS A 128 2.99 -8.92 16.88
CA LYS A 128 2.19 -10.03 17.40
C LYS A 128 0.82 -9.58 17.89
N ILE A 129 0.75 -8.45 18.59
CA ILE A 129 -0.51 -7.87 19.07
C ILE A 129 -1.39 -7.42 17.88
N THR A 130 -0.79 -6.79 16.87
CA THR A 130 -1.52 -6.34 15.67
C THR A 130 -2.13 -7.52 14.89
N ILE A 131 -1.38 -8.62 14.72
CA ILE A 131 -1.88 -9.84 14.05
C ILE A 131 -3.00 -10.48 14.86
N VAL A 132 -2.89 -10.57 16.19
CA VAL A 132 -3.94 -11.12 17.06
C VAL A 132 -5.22 -10.29 16.98
N VAL A 133 -5.12 -8.96 16.95
CA VAL A 133 -6.28 -8.06 16.81
C VAL A 133 -6.95 -8.25 15.44
N ILE A 134 -6.17 -8.36 14.36
CA ILE A 134 -6.70 -8.66 13.01
C ILE A 134 -7.38 -10.03 12.97
N LEU A 135 -6.79 -11.05 13.61
CA LEU A 135 -7.38 -12.40 13.67
C LEU A 135 -8.70 -12.41 14.45
N ILE A 136 -8.79 -11.69 15.57
CA ILE A 136 -10.03 -11.59 16.38
C ILE A 136 -11.13 -10.87 15.60
N ILE A 137 -10.80 -9.82 14.85
CA ILE A 137 -11.74 -9.11 13.98
C ILE A 137 -12.23 -10.01 12.86
N PHE A 138 -11.32 -10.76 12.22
CA PHE A 138 -11.67 -11.69 11.14
C PHE A 138 -12.52 -12.87 11.64
N HIS A 139 -12.19 -13.42 12.82
CA HIS A 139 -12.93 -14.52 13.44
C HIS A 139 -14.34 -14.08 13.90
N ARG A 140 -14.53 -12.83 14.36
CA ARG A 140 -15.87 -12.33 14.70
C ARG A 140 -16.74 -12.09 13.46
N LYS A 141 -16.15 -11.74 12.32
CA LYS A 141 -16.88 -11.55 11.06
C LYS A 141 -17.43 -12.87 10.49
N LYS A 142 -16.78 -14.00 10.78
CA LYS A 142 -17.19 -15.35 10.34
C LYS A 142 -18.28 -16.00 11.20
N MET A 143 -18.56 -15.46 12.40
CA MET A 143 -19.66 -15.93 13.27
C MET A 143 -20.99 -15.18 13.06
N LEU A 144 -21.03 -14.21 12.15
CA LEU A 144 -22.22 -13.40 11.82
C LEU A 144 -22.78 -13.70 10.41
N THR A 145 -22.39 -14.85 9.84
CA THR A 145 -22.95 -15.49 8.64
C THR A 145 -23.26 -16.93 8.98
#